data_AF-A0A2S6CRS0-F1
#
_entry.id   AF-A0A2S6CRS0-F1
#
_cell.length_a   1.000
_cell.length_b   1.000
_cell.length_c   1.000
_cell.angle_alpha   90.00
_cell.angle_beta   90.00
_cell.angle_gamma   90.00
#
_symmetry.space_group_name_H-M   'P 1'
#
loop_
_entity.id
_entity.type
_entity.pdbx_description
1 polymer ?
#
loop_
_entity_poly.entity_id
_entity_poly.type
_entity_poly.pdbx_seq_one_letter_code
_entity_poly.pdbx_strand_id
1 'polypeptide(L)'
;MSQILTLELSDKIAIAIQQQANNVGISPESLATALLEQHFSQVLPVSTDAQKELAQAKFERHFGTLNIHNSTNIDNESIDADLAKEYANNHQES
;
A
#
# COMPACT_ATOMS: atom_id res chain seq x y z
N MET A 1 -7.95 -23.08 7.40
CA MET A 1 -8.82 -23.57 6.31
C MET A 1 -7.93 -23.89 5.12
N SER A 2 -8.19 -24.97 4.38
CA SER A 2 -7.44 -25.33 3.17
C SER A 2 -8.31 -25.09 1.94
N GLN A 3 -7.76 -24.49 0.89
CA GLN A 3 -8.41 -24.29 -0.41
C GLN A 3 -7.56 -24.94 -1.49
N ILE A 4 -8.20 -25.55 -2.49
CA ILE A 4 -7.54 -26.17 -3.63
C ILE A 4 -7.55 -25.16 -4.79
N LEU A 5 -6.37 -24.93 -5.37
CA LEU A 5 -6.18 -24.06 -6.53
C LEU A 5 -5.65 -24.91 -7.68
N THR A 6 -6.26 -24.75 -8.86
CA THR A 6 -5.72 -25.29 -10.12
C THR A 6 -5.07 -24.14 -10.88
N LEU A 7 -3.80 -24.29 -11.24
CA LEU A 7 -3.00 -23.26 -11.90
C LEU A 7 -2.58 -23.72 -13.28
N GLU A 8 -2.89 -22.93 -14.30
CA GLU A 8 -2.33 -23.08 -15.64
C GLU A 8 -0.97 -22.38 -15.68
N LEU A 9 0.09 -23.15 -15.86
CA LEU A 9 1.48 -22.66 -15.87
C LEU A 9 2.10 -22.93 -17.24
N SER A 10 3.02 -22.06 -17.67
CA SER A 10 3.85 -22.37 -18.83
C SER A 10 4.73 -23.60 -18.53
N ASP A 11 4.97 -24.44 -19.54
CA ASP A 11 5.78 -25.67 -19.43
C ASP A 11 7.13 -25.44 -18.75
N LYS A 12 7.80 -24.33 -19.09
CA LYS A 12 9.09 -23.97 -18.51
C LYS A 12 9.04 -23.85 -16.98
N ILE A 13 7.98 -23.24 -16.45
CA ILE A 13 7.81 -23.03 -15.01
C ILE A 13 7.39 -24.33 -14.33
N ALA A 14 6.48 -25.09 -14.95
CA ALA A 14 6.08 -26.41 -14.43
C ALA A 14 7.28 -27.35 -14.29
N ILE A 15 8.15 -27.40 -15.31
CA ILE A 15 9.39 -28.20 -15.29
C ILE A 15 10.35 -27.71 -14.19
N ALA A 16 10.52 -26.40 -14.04
CA ALA A 16 11.41 -25.83 -13.03
C ALA A 16 10.95 -26.19 -11.60
N ILE A 17 9.64 -26.06 -11.32
CA ILE A 17 9.06 -26.45 -10.03
C ILE A 17 9.25 -27.95 -9.79
N GLN A 18 8.99 -28.79 -10.79
CA GLN A 18 9.17 -30.24 -10.67
C GLN A 18 10.62 -30.62 -10.35
N GLN A 19 11.59 -30.04 -11.06
CA GLN A 19 13.01 -30.31 -10.83
C GLN A 19 13.45 -29.88 -9.44
N GLN A 20 13.03 -28.68 -9.02
CA GLN A 20 13.40 -28.14 -7.72
C GLN A 20 12.75 -28.91 -6.57
N ALA A 21 11.50 -29.35 -6.73
CA ALA A 21 10.81 -30.19 -5.75
C ALA A 21 11.52 -31.54 -5.58
N ASN A 22 11.91 -32.17 -6.71
CA ASN A 22 12.67 -33.43 -6.69
C ASN A 22 14.03 -33.27 -5.99
N ASN A 23 14.74 -32.17 -6.23
CA ASN A 23 16.04 -31.91 -5.60
C ASN A 23 15.95 -31.76 -4.07
N VAL A 24 14.82 -31.25 -3.57
CA VAL A 24 14.58 -31.02 -2.14
C VAL A 24 13.79 -32.18 -1.51
N GLY A 25 13.35 -33.16 -2.31
CA GLY A 25 12.63 -34.34 -1.84
C GLY A 25 11.19 -34.08 -1.39
N ILE A 26 10.55 -33.04 -1.91
CA ILE A 26 9.15 -32.68 -1.61
C ILE A 26 8.28 -32.74 -2.86
N SER A 27 6.96 -32.71 -2.69
CA SER A 27 6.04 -32.69 -3.84
C SER A 27 6.07 -31.33 -4.55
N PRO A 28 5.87 -31.29 -5.89
CA PRO A 28 5.77 -30.05 -6.65
C PRO A 28 4.70 -29.10 -6.13
N GLU A 29 3.56 -29.64 -5.69
CA GLU A 29 2.45 -28.87 -5.12
C GLU A 29 2.86 -28.22 -3.81
N SER A 30 3.55 -28.97 -2.93
CA SER A 30 4.03 -28.45 -1.66
C SER A 30 5.05 -27.33 -1.86
N LEU A 31 5.94 -27.48 -2.84
CA LEU A 31 6.88 -26.43 -3.22
C LEU A 31 6.14 -25.20 -3.78
N ALA A 32 5.18 -25.40 -4.67
CA ALA A 32 4.39 -24.33 -5.25
C ALA A 32 3.60 -23.55 -4.17
N THR A 33 2.99 -24.25 -3.21
CA THR A 33 2.31 -23.64 -2.06
C THR A 33 3.29 -22.79 -1.25
N ALA A 34 4.46 -23.33 -0.90
CA ALA A 34 5.46 -22.58 -0.13
C ALA A 34 5.94 -21.31 -0.86
N LEU A 35 6.15 -21.39 -2.18
CA LEU A 35 6.54 -20.24 -3.00
C LEU A 35 5.45 -19.17 -3.05
N LEU A 36 4.19 -19.57 -3.17
CA LEU A 36 3.05 -18.65 -3.16
C LEU A 36 2.90 -17.98 -1.79
N GLU A 37 2.97 -18.75 -0.71
CA GLU A 37 2.91 -18.22 0.66
C GLU A 37 4.04 -17.23 0.93
N GLN A 38 5.27 -17.55 0.53
CA GLN A 38 6.41 -16.66 0.67
C GLN A 38 6.21 -15.35 -0.12
N HIS A 39 5.79 -15.45 -1.37
CA HIS A 39 5.60 -14.27 -2.23
C HIS A 39 4.51 -13.35 -1.70
N PHE A 40 3.34 -13.89 -1.34
CA PHE A 40 2.23 -13.06 -0.86
C PHE A 40 2.43 -12.54 0.56
N SER A 41 3.17 -13.26 1.41
CA SER A 41 3.56 -12.75 2.74
C SER A 41 4.49 -11.53 2.65
N GLN A 42 5.25 -11.40 1.56
CA GLN A 42 6.16 -10.27 1.33
C GLN A 42 5.51 -9.11 0.58
N VAL A 43 4.62 -9.41 -0.38
CA VAL A 43 4.00 -8.40 -1.26
C VAL A 43 2.80 -7.72 -0.61
N LEU A 44 2.05 -8.43 0.23
CA LEU A 44 0.95 -7.87 0.99
C LEU A 44 1.36 -7.88 2.45
N PRO A 45 1.85 -6.75 3.01
CA PRO A 45 1.57 -6.53 4.43
C PRO A 45 0.05 -6.52 4.50
N VAL A 46 -0.53 -7.65 4.88
CA VAL A 46 -1.92 -7.70 5.31
C VAL A 46 -1.92 -6.80 6.53
N SER A 47 -2.22 -5.52 6.31
CA SER A 47 -2.44 -4.57 7.39
C SER A 47 -3.57 -5.18 8.20
N THR A 48 -3.22 -5.78 9.32
CA THR A 48 -4.21 -6.31 10.24
C THR A 48 -5.11 -5.14 10.65
N ASP A 49 -6.36 -5.42 11.03
CA ASP A 49 -7.26 -4.34 11.49
C ASP A 49 -6.58 -3.50 12.59
N ALA A 50 -5.77 -4.14 13.44
CA ALA A 50 -4.92 -3.48 14.44
C ALA A 50 -3.86 -2.53 13.85
N GLN A 51 -3.21 -2.88 12.74
CA GLN A 51 -2.27 -1.97 12.06
C GLN A 51 -2.97 -0.81 11.38
N LYS A 52 -4.17 -1.04 10.84
CA LYS A 52 -5.00 0.01 10.25
C LYS A 52 -5.49 1.00 11.31
N GLU A 53 -5.99 0.49 12.44
CA GLU A 53 -6.38 1.32 13.59
C GLU A 53 -5.20 2.09 14.16
N LEU A 54 -4.01 1.47 14.28
CA LEU A 54 -2.80 2.16 14.73
C LEU A 54 -2.38 3.27 13.75
N ALA A 55 -2.45 3.02 12.45
CA ALA A 55 -2.14 4.01 11.42
C ALA A 55 -3.15 5.18 11.47
N GLN A 56 -4.43 4.88 11.65
CA GLN A 56 -5.49 5.87 11.82
C GLN A 56 -5.28 6.70 13.09
N ALA A 57 -5.05 6.07 14.23
CA ALA A 57 -4.81 6.77 15.50
C ALA A 57 -3.54 7.64 15.46
N LYS A 58 -2.47 7.19 14.78
CA LYS A 58 -1.27 8.01 14.55
C LYS A 58 -1.57 9.21 13.66
N PHE A 59 -2.34 9.03 12.59
CA PHE A 59 -2.76 10.10 11.70
C PHE A 59 -3.64 11.12 12.43
N GLU A 60 -4.63 10.65 13.19
CA GLU A 60 -5.55 11.49 13.96
C GLU A 60 -4.87 12.23 15.11
N ARG A 61 -3.80 11.67 15.69
CA ARG A 61 -2.99 12.37 16.71
C ARG A 61 -2.38 13.68 16.18
N HIS A 62 -2.20 13.81 14.87
CA HIS A 62 -1.72 15.04 14.24
C HIS A 62 -2.84 16.03 13.89
N PHE A 63 -4.11 15.61 13.98
CA PHE A 63 -5.22 16.55 13.91
C PHE A 63 -5.29 17.33 15.24
N GLY A 64 -4.95 18.61 15.18
CA GLY A 64 -5.39 19.56 16.22
C GLY A 64 -6.92 19.71 16.17
N THR A 65 -7.49 20.44 17.13
CA THR A 65 -8.89 20.89 17.06
C THR A 65 -9.04 21.91 15.94
N LEU A 66 -9.24 21.43 14.70
CA LEU A 66 -9.48 22.27 13.54
C LEU A 66 -10.98 22.63 13.49
N ASN A 67 -11.37 23.64 14.27
CA ASN A 67 -12.74 24.14 14.27
C ASN A 67 -12.93 25.17 13.14
N ILE A 68 -13.01 24.69 11.90
CA ILE A 68 -13.27 25.53 10.73
C ILE A 68 -14.74 25.89 10.74
N HIS A 69 -15.08 27.09 11.21
CA HIS A 69 -16.47 27.58 11.24
C HIS A 69 -17.02 27.90 9.84
N ASN A 70 -16.16 27.92 8.82
CA ASN A 70 -16.50 28.24 7.44
C ASN A 70 -16.01 27.12 6.50
N SER A 71 -16.70 26.91 5.38
CA SER A 71 -16.26 25.99 4.32
C SER A 71 -14.86 26.37 3.85
N THR A 72 -13.90 25.45 3.98
CA THR A 72 -12.59 25.59 3.33
C THR A 72 -12.84 25.67 1.83
N ASN A 73 -12.44 26.78 1.19
CA ASN A 73 -12.47 26.87 -0.26
C ASN A 73 -11.54 25.78 -0.82
N ILE A 74 -12.05 24.94 -1.73
CA ILE A 74 -11.29 23.88 -2.42
C ILE A 74 -10.93 24.27 -3.85
N ASP A 75 -11.28 25.49 -4.26
CA ASP A 75 -10.91 26.05 -5.56
C ASP A 75 -9.45 26.49 -5.53
N ASN A 76 -8.59 25.62 -6.06
CA ASN A 76 -7.15 25.83 -6.11
C ASN A 76 -6.78 27.11 -6.87
N GLU A 77 -7.55 27.51 -7.90
CA GLU A 77 -7.24 28.73 -8.65
C GLU A 77 -7.43 29.99 -7.79
N SER A 78 -8.48 30.01 -6.97
CA SER A 78 -8.71 31.10 -6.01
C SER A 78 -7.65 31.10 -4.90
N ILE A 79 -7.24 29.93 -4.41
CA ILE A 79 -6.19 29.80 -3.39
C ILE A 79 -4.86 30.32 -3.94
N ASP A 80 -4.48 29.92 -5.16
CA ASP A 80 -3.24 30.34 -5.80
C ASP A 80 -3.22 31.86 -6.05
N ALA A 81 -4.36 32.45 -6.43
CA ALA A 81 -4.49 33.88 -6.63
C ALA A 81 -4.36 34.69 -5.33
N ASP A 82 -4.96 34.20 -4.24
CA ASP A 82 -4.84 34.84 -2.92
C ASP A 82 -3.42 34.70 -2.36
N LEU A 83 -2.79 33.53 -2.55
CA LEU A 83 -1.41 33.29 -2.15
C LEU A 83 -0.45 34.23 -2.90
N ALA A 84 -0.60 34.35 -4.22
CA ALA A 84 0.22 35.25 -5.03
C ALA A 84 0.10 36.73 -4.57
N LYS A 85 -1.09 37.18 -4.18
CA LYS A 85 -1.30 38.53 -3.63
C LYS A 85 -0.61 38.72 -2.28
N GLU A 86 -0.71 37.75 -1.38
CA GLU A 86 -0.11 37.83 -0.05
C GLU A 86 1.43 37.90 -0.15
N TYR A 87 2.04 37.07 -1.00
CA TYR A 87 3.47 37.13 -1.27
C TYR A 87 3.90 38.41 -2.00
N ALA A 88 3.07 38.96 -2.88
CA ALA A 88 3.37 40.23 -3.54
C ALA A 88 3.34 41.43 -2.56
N ASN A 89 2.44 41.41 -1.58
CA ASN A 89 2.29 42.50 -0.61
C ASN A 89 3.37 42.50 0.49
N ASN A 90 3.92 41.34 0.87
CA ASN A 90 4.97 41.23 1.89
C ASN A 90 6.40 41.45 1.35
N HIS A 91 6.56 41.77 0.06
CA HIS A 91 7.86 42.04 -0.58
C HIS A 91 8.00 43.48 -1.10
N GLN A 92 7.36 44.46 -0.47
CA GLN A 92 7.83 45.86 -0.54
C GLN A 92 8.79 46.15 0.62
N GLU A 93 9.99 45.55 0.56
CA GLU A 93 11.16 46.09 1.25
C GLU A 93 11.89 47.06 0.30
N SER A 94 11.66 48.36 0.48
CA SER A 94 12.63 49.44 0.24
C SER A 94 12.16 50.72 0.91
#